data_AF-A0A542GPA1-F1
#
_entry.id   AF-A0A542GPA1-F1
#
_cell.length_a   1.000
_cell.length_b   1.000
_cell.length_c   1.000
_cell.angle_alpha   90.00
_cell.angle_beta   90.00
_cell.angle_gamma   90.00
#
_symmetry.space_group_name_H-M   'P 1'
#
loop_
_entity.id
_entity.type
_entity.pdbx_description
1 polymer ?
#
loop_
_entity_poly.entity_id
_entity_poly.type
_entity_poly.pdbx_seq_one_letter_code
_entity_poly.pdbx_strand_id
1 'polypeptide(L)'
;MHHASGSGWQITTDTSGPMMIALYVRDAAGLNGVGHPMLSHTTPKVRPADHTHLTADVGGLGALKTEWEAWWEQLLKAHPHTAPELSPPSFEAFGNSPALQRVLQAHFGSALTWARERRSEYAELEAERVASGTDQLLEDMVDDRLMEVGRDSRDFKLTIIELPLDEQRAWYLEPDKIIMSRHLMGQPDLFRSYVQPVLEILV
;
A
#
# COMPACT_ATOMS: atom_id res chain seq x y z
N MET A 1 -10.34 -3.29 8.39
CA MET A 1 -10.88 -3.43 7.02
C MET A 1 -12.25 -2.79 7.00
N HIS A 2 -12.35 -1.64 6.33
CA HIS A 2 -13.58 -0.90 6.13
C HIS A 2 -14.22 -1.26 4.79
N HIS A 3 -15.54 -1.39 4.78
CA HIS A 3 -16.32 -1.73 3.60
C HIS A 3 -17.47 -0.74 3.47
N ALA A 4 -17.49 -0.02 2.35
CA ALA A 4 -18.59 0.82 1.93
C ALA A 4 -19.20 0.19 0.67
N SER A 5 -20.53 0.10 0.61
CA SER A 5 -21.20 -0.50 -0.54
C SER A 5 -22.62 0.00 -0.71
N GLY A 6 -23.05 0.15 -1.96
CA GLY A 6 -24.42 0.49 -2.32
C GLY A 6 -24.89 -0.29 -3.55
N SER A 7 -25.98 0.17 -4.16
CA SER A 7 -26.47 -0.45 -5.40
C SER A 7 -25.49 -0.19 -6.54
N GLY A 8 -24.81 -1.24 -7.01
CA GLY A 8 -23.88 -1.16 -8.16
C GLY A 8 -22.45 -0.79 -7.81
N TRP A 9 -22.10 -0.52 -6.55
CA TRP A 9 -20.73 -0.13 -6.20
C TRP A 9 -20.22 -0.75 -4.91
N GLN A 10 -18.91 -0.96 -4.86
CA GLN A 10 -18.21 -1.50 -3.69
C GLN A 10 -16.85 -0.83 -3.52
N ILE A 11 -16.62 -0.23 -2.34
CA ILE A 11 -15.33 0.30 -1.94
C ILE A 11 -14.79 -0.50 -0.75
N THR A 12 -13.55 -0.97 -0.87
CA THR A 12 -12.84 -1.64 0.22
C THR A 12 -11.67 -0.79 0.64
N THR A 13 -11.56 -0.45 1.92
CA THR A 13 -10.36 0.20 2.46
C THR A 13 -9.70 -0.71 3.48
N ASP A 14 -8.43 -1.00 3.27
CA ASP A 14 -7.63 -1.77 4.22
C ASP A 14 -6.16 -1.38 4.16
N THR A 15 -5.39 -1.94 5.09
CA THR A 15 -3.93 -1.92 5.04
C THR A 15 -3.35 -3.27 4.59
N SER A 16 -2.03 -3.32 4.39
CA SER A 16 -1.36 -4.54 3.91
C SER A 16 -0.02 -4.79 4.61
N GLY A 17 0.03 -5.83 5.44
CA GLY A 17 1.24 -6.28 6.13
C GLY A 17 2.40 -6.64 5.18
N PRO A 18 2.19 -7.46 4.13
CA PRO A 18 3.23 -7.75 3.13
C PRO A 18 3.76 -6.50 2.44
N MET A 19 2.90 -5.52 2.10
CA MET A 19 3.34 -4.25 1.52
C MET A 19 4.13 -3.40 2.51
N MET A 20 3.75 -3.37 3.79
CA MET A 20 4.53 -2.71 4.84
C MET A 20 5.93 -3.32 4.97
N ILE A 21 6.05 -4.66 4.93
CA ILE A 21 7.36 -5.33 4.95
C ILE A 21 8.17 -4.97 3.70
N ALA A 22 7.54 -4.95 2.51
CA ALA A 22 8.22 -4.54 1.29
C ALA A 22 8.73 -3.09 1.36
N LEU A 23 7.92 -2.15 1.87
CA LEU A 23 8.33 -0.77 2.05
C LEU A 23 9.46 -0.61 3.10
N TYR A 24 9.42 -1.38 4.19
CA TYR A 24 10.51 -1.42 5.15
C TYR A 24 11.82 -1.85 4.48
N VAL A 25 11.77 -2.96 3.72
CA VAL A 25 12.94 -3.49 3.01
C VAL A 25 13.48 -2.48 1.99
N ARG A 26 12.59 -1.79 1.27
CA ARG A 26 12.94 -0.72 0.33
C ARG A 26 13.77 0.37 1.01
N ASP A 27 13.24 0.92 2.10
CA ASP A 27 13.86 2.04 2.81
C ASP A 27 15.13 1.60 3.55
N ALA A 28 15.13 0.39 4.14
CA ALA A 28 16.32 -0.19 4.77
C ALA A 28 17.45 -0.40 3.76
N ALA A 29 17.13 -0.82 2.53
CA ALA A 29 18.10 -0.98 1.44
C ALA A 29 18.48 0.33 0.73
N GLY A 30 17.90 1.47 1.14
CA GLY A 30 18.15 2.76 0.50
C GLY A 30 17.70 2.82 -0.97
N LEU A 31 16.71 2.00 -1.35
CA LEU A 31 16.17 1.97 -2.70
C LEU A 31 15.26 3.18 -2.90
N ASN A 32 15.85 4.33 -3.21
CA ASN A 32 15.13 5.57 -3.44
C ASN A 32 14.57 5.61 -4.86
N GLY A 33 13.32 6.07 -5.00
CA GLY A 33 12.70 6.26 -6.32
C GLY A 33 12.51 4.97 -7.12
N VAL A 34 12.25 3.86 -6.44
CA VAL A 34 11.94 2.57 -7.05
C VAL A 34 10.45 2.27 -6.94
N GLY A 35 9.94 1.47 -7.88
CA GLY A 35 8.55 1.05 -7.92
C GLY A 35 7.66 1.94 -8.79
N HIS A 36 6.55 1.33 -9.22
CA HIS A 36 5.50 2.00 -9.98
C HIS A 36 4.16 1.75 -9.29
N PRO A 37 3.49 2.81 -8.78
CA PRO A 37 3.95 4.19 -8.71
C PRO A 37 5.16 4.36 -7.78
N MET A 38 5.93 5.42 -7.99
CA MET A 38 6.97 5.83 -7.06
C MET A 38 6.30 6.39 -5.80
N LEU A 39 6.32 5.60 -4.73
CA LEU A 39 5.80 5.99 -3.43
C LEU A 39 6.86 6.75 -2.63
N SER A 40 6.40 7.63 -1.75
CA SER A 40 7.25 8.34 -0.79
C SER A 40 7.82 7.39 0.27
N HIS A 41 8.68 7.88 1.16
CA HIS A 41 9.28 7.06 2.22
C HIS A 41 8.25 6.65 3.28
N THR A 42 8.60 5.64 4.07
CA THR A 42 7.76 5.23 5.19
C THR A 42 7.84 6.20 6.36
N THR A 43 6.76 6.28 7.13
CA THR A 43 6.71 6.92 8.43
C THR A 43 6.37 5.89 9.52
N PRO A 44 7.17 5.75 10.59
CA PRO A 44 8.39 6.48 10.89
C PRO A 44 9.54 6.06 9.95
N LYS A 45 10.50 6.98 9.74
CA LYS A 45 11.63 6.79 8.83
C LYS A 45 12.46 5.57 9.22
N VAL A 46 12.62 4.63 8.27
CA VAL A 46 13.55 3.51 8.39
C VAL A 46 14.95 3.97 8.02
N ARG A 47 15.95 3.63 8.85
CA ARG A 47 17.34 3.99 8.60
C ARG A 47 17.94 3.05 7.55
N PRO A 48 18.54 3.58 6.46
CA PRO A 48 19.19 2.74 5.47
C PRO A 48 20.45 2.07 6.06
N ALA A 49 20.71 0.85 5.63
CA ALA A 49 21.93 0.10 5.88
C ALA A 49 22.69 -0.11 4.56
N ASP A 50 23.98 -0.44 4.64
CA ASP A 50 24.78 -0.76 3.46
C ASP A 50 24.68 -2.26 3.14
N HIS A 51 24.09 -2.58 1.98
CA HIS A 51 23.91 -3.95 1.48
C HIS A 51 24.86 -4.29 0.33
N THR A 52 25.85 -3.44 0.05
CA THR A 52 26.80 -3.65 -1.06
C THR A 52 27.51 -4.99 -0.94
N HIS A 53 28.03 -5.30 0.25
CA HIS A 53 28.68 -6.59 0.51
C HIS A 53 27.70 -7.75 0.56
N LEU A 54 26.49 -7.53 1.10
CA LEU A 54 25.49 -8.58 1.22
C LEU A 54 25.03 -9.08 -0.16
N THR A 55 24.92 -8.18 -1.13
CA THR A 55 24.38 -8.49 -2.47
C THR A 55 25.45 -8.71 -3.54
N ALA A 56 26.73 -8.55 -3.22
CA ALA A 56 27.84 -8.56 -4.18
C ALA A 56 27.85 -9.81 -5.08
N ASP A 57 27.67 -11.00 -4.51
CA ASP A 57 27.72 -12.27 -5.26
C ASP A 57 26.45 -12.61 -6.02
N VAL A 58 25.42 -11.75 -5.94
CA VAL A 58 24.09 -11.99 -6.54
C VAL A 58 23.56 -10.79 -7.30
N GLY A 59 24.46 -10.12 -8.03
CA GLY A 59 24.11 -9.03 -8.93
C GLY A 59 24.03 -7.65 -8.28
N GLY A 60 24.32 -7.55 -6.98
CA GLY A 60 24.44 -6.28 -6.26
C GLY A 60 23.13 -5.51 -6.11
N LEU A 61 23.25 -4.20 -5.87
CA LEU A 61 22.11 -3.30 -5.67
C LEU A 61 21.22 -3.17 -6.92
N GLY A 62 21.78 -3.38 -8.12
CA GLY A 62 21.00 -3.37 -9.36
C GLY A 62 19.99 -4.51 -9.41
N ALA A 63 20.44 -5.74 -9.11
CA ALA A 63 19.56 -6.89 -9.00
C ALA A 63 18.53 -6.71 -7.89
N LEU A 64 18.96 -6.24 -6.72
CA LEU A 64 18.06 -5.96 -5.59
C LEU A 64 16.93 -4.99 -5.97
N LYS A 65 17.23 -3.92 -6.70
CA LYS A 65 16.22 -2.97 -7.17
C LYS A 65 15.17 -3.65 -8.05
N THR A 66 15.61 -4.37 -9.08
CA THR A 66 14.70 -5.04 -10.02
C THR A 66 13.86 -6.12 -9.35
N GLU A 67 14.48 -6.92 -8.47
CA GLU A 67 13.80 -7.96 -7.71
C GLU A 67 12.75 -7.39 -6.75
N TRP A 68 13.06 -6.28 -6.09
CA TRP A 68 12.11 -5.58 -5.22
C TRP A 68 10.95 -5.01 -6.03
N GLU A 69 11.20 -4.40 -7.19
CA GLU A 69 10.15 -3.85 -8.06
C GLU A 69 9.20 -4.95 -8.55
N ALA A 70 9.74 -6.10 -8.96
CA ALA A 70 8.94 -7.26 -9.35
C ALA A 70 8.09 -7.80 -8.19
N TRP A 71 8.65 -7.87 -6.99
CA TRP A 71 7.90 -8.26 -5.80
C TRP A 71 6.80 -7.25 -5.46
N TRP A 72 7.09 -5.95 -5.52
CA TRP A 72 6.12 -4.89 -5.28
C TRP A 72 4.95 -4.98 -6.25
N GLU A 73 5.22 -5.13 -7.55
CA GLU A 73 4.19 -5.30 -8.58
C GLU A 73 3.32 -6.55 -8.32
N GLN A 74 3.95 -7.67 -7.90
CA GLN A 74 3.22 -8.87 -7.53
C GLN A 74 2.28 -8.62 -6.33
N LEU A 75 2.72 -7.87 -5.32
CA LEU A 75 1.88 -7.51 -4.18
C LEU A 75 0.69 -6.65 -4.60
N LEU A 76 0.90 -5.66 -5.48
CA LEU A 76 -0.17 -4.80 -6.00
C LEU A 76 -1.22 -5.59 -6.78
N LYS A 77 -0.78 -6.53 -7.63
CA LYS A 77 -1.67 -7.40 -8.41
C LYS A 77 -2.43 -8.39 -7.54
N ALA A 78 -1.80 -8.92 -6.51
CA ALA A 78 -2.41 -9.92 -5.63
C ALA A 78 -3.45 -9.30 -4.68
N HIS A 79 -3.29 -8.04 -4.26
CA HIS A 79 -4.19 -7.42 -3.27
C HIS A 79 -5.64 -7.29 -3.79
N PRO A 80 -6.67 -7.62 -2.99
CA PRO A 80 -6.66 -7.95 -1.55
C PRO A 80 -6.33 -9.41 -1.19
N HIS A 81 -6.03 -10.26 -2.17
CA HIS A 81 -5.70 -11.67 -1.95
C HIS A 81 -4.27 -11.89 -1.42
N THR A 82 -4.00 -13.14 -1.06
CA THR A 82 -2.77 -13.57 -0.38
C THR A 82 -1.53 -13.34 -1.25
N ALA A 83 -0.58 -12.59 -0.70
CA ALA A 83 0.77 -12.41 -1.23
C ALA A 83 1.61 -13.70 -1.20
N PRO A 84 2.76 -13.76 -1.91
CA PRO A 84 3.72 -14.85 -1.70
C PRO A 84 4.07 -15.01 -0.22
N GLU A 85 4.17 -16.26 0.22
CA GLU A 85 4.43 -16.57 1.63
C GLU A 85 5.82 -16.10 2.05
N LEU A 86 5.89 -15.30 3.11
CA LEU A 86 7.14 -14.83 3.70
C LEU A 86 7.57 -15.81 4.80
N SER A 87 8.18 -16.93 4.38
CA SER A 87 8.53 -18.04 5.28
C SER A 87 10.04 -18.04 5.60
N PRO A 88 10.47 -17.50 6.76
CA PRO A 88 11.88 -17.56 7.17
C PRO A 88 12.31 -19.00 7.50
N PRO A 89 13.63 -19.28 7.52
CA PRO A 89 14.72 -18.38 7.15
C PRO A 89 15.07 -18.43 5.65
N SER A 90 14.54 -19.41 4.91
CA SER A 90 14.93 -19.64 3.52
C SER A 90 14.18 -18.74 2.53
N PHE A 91 12.97 -18.28 2.83
CA PHE A 91 12.17 -17.45 1.91
C PHE A 91 12.08 -18.08 0.51
N GLU A 92 11.68 -19.35 0.42
CA GLU A 92 11.74 -20.14 -0.83
C GLU A 92 10.96 -19.51 -1.99
N ALA A 93 9.89 -18.76 -1.70
CA ALA A 93 9.14 -17.99 -2.70
C ALA A 93 10.01 -16.98 -3.48
N PHE A 94 11.18 -16.61 -2.94
CA PHE A 94 12.15 -15.68 -3.51
C PHE A 94 13.40 -16.38 -4.08
N GLY A 95 13.32 -17.68 -4.37
CA GLY A 95 14.45 -18.43 -4.96
C GLY A 95 14.96 -17.87 -6.29
N ASN A 96 14.10 -17.17 -7.05
CA ASN A 96 14.47 -16.47 -8.28
C ASN A 96 14.90 -15.01 -8.05
N SER A 97 14.95 -14.56 -6.80
CA SER A 97 15.28 -13.20 -6.37
C SER A 97 16.35 -13.23 -5.26
N PRO A 98 17.58 -13.70 -5.57
CA PRO A 98 18.58 -14.01 -4.56
C PRO A 98 19.18 -12.78 -3.85
N ALA A 99 19.13 -11.58 -4.45
CA ALA A 99 19.56 -10.36 -3.76
C ALA A 99 18.52 -9.93 -2.72
N LEU A 100 17.24 -9.91 -3.10
CA LEU A 100 16.11 -9.65 -2.21
C LEU A 100 16.02 -10.68 -1.08
N GLN A 101 16.24 -11.96 -1.37
CA GLN A 101 16.27 -13.03 -0.38
C GLN A 101 17.29 -12.76 0.74
N ARG A 102 18.51 -12.33 0.39
CA ARG A 102 19.54 -12.00 1.38
C ARG A 102 19.16 -10.79 2.23
N VAL A 103 18.59 -9.75 1.62
CA VAL A 103 18.13 -8.57 2.36
C VAL A 103 16.97 -8.93 3.30
N LEU A 104 16.01 -9.74 2.84
CA LEU A 104 14.93 -10.28 3.67
C LEU A 104 15.50 -11.07 4.85
N GLN A 105 16.45 -11.98 4.63
CA GLN A 105 17.10 -12.72 5.72
C GLN A 105 17.74 -11.82 6.77
N ALA A 106 18.39 -10.74 6.35
CA ALA A 106 19.03 -9.80 7.26
C ALA A 106 18.03 -8.93 8.04
N HIS A 107 16.86 -8.61 7.47
CA HIS A 107 15.95 -7.59 7.99
C HIS A 107 14.58 -8.09 8.42
N PHE A 108 14.20 -9.33 8.14
CA PHE A 108 12.81 -9.80 8.28
C PHE A 108 12.27 -9.65 9.71
N GLY A 109 13.07 -9.95 10.73
CA GLY A 109 12.64 -9.79 12.13
C GLY A 109 12.28 -8.34 12.48
N SER A 110 13.11 -7.39 12.06
CA SER A 110 12.87 -5.96 12.25
C SER A 110 11.72 -5.47 11.38
N ALA A 111 11.63 -5.90 10.12
CA ALA A 111 10.56 -5.55 9.19
C ALA A 111 9.19 -6.04 9.69
N LEU A 112 9.12 -7.29 10.18
CA LEU A 112 7.91 -7.89 10.72
C LEU A 112 7.45 -7.18 11.99
N THR A 113 8.38 -6.86 12.90
CA THR A 113 8.08 -6.11 14.12
C THR A 113 7.54 -4.72 13.77
N TRP A 114 8.23 -4.00 12.89
CA TRP A 114 7.82 -2.67 12.43
C TRP A 114 6.44 -2.71 11.76
N ALA A 115 6.18 -3.66 10.86
CA ALA A 115 4.90 -3.79 10.18
C ALA A 115 3.75 -4.12 11.16
N ARG A 116 4.00 -4.94 12.19
CA ARG A 116 3.02 -5.25 13.23
C ARG A 116 2.61 -4.00 14.02
N GLU A 117 3.58 -3.19 14.42
CA GLU A 117 3.29 -1.92 15.11
C GLU A 117 2.47 -0.97 14.24
N ARG A 118 2.84 -0.79 12.96
CA ARG A 118 2.09 0.08 12.04
C ARG A 118 0.67 -0.41 11.80
N ARG A 119 0.46 -1.73 11.78
CA ARG A 119 -0.87 -2.33 11.68
C ARG A 119 -1.69 -2.13 12.95
N SER A 120 -1.07 -2.17 14.13
CA SER A 120 -1.74 -1.83 15.38
C SER A 120 -2.17 -0.36 15.41
N GLU A 121 -1.28 0.57 15.04
CA GLU A 121 -1.61 1.99 14.91
C GLU A 121 -2.74 2.23 13.89
N TYR A 122 -2.72 1.51 12.77
CA TYR A 122 -3.78 1.59 11.78
C TYR A 122 -5.13 1.14 12.35
N ALA A 123 -5.16 0.07 13.14
CA ALA A 123 -6.39 -0.40 13.78
C ALA A 123 -6.95 0.60 14.80
N GLU A 124 -6.09 1.31 15.51
CA GLU A 124 -6.49 2.40 16.42
C GLU A 124 -7.11 3.56 15.62
N LEU A 125 -6.45 3.99 14.54
CA LEU A 125 -6.99 5.03 13.65
C LEU A 125 -8.33 4.62 13.03
N GLU A 126 -8.49 3.36 12.62
CA GLU A 126 -9.76 2.84 12.08
C GLU A 126 -10.88 2.93 13.14
N ALA A 127 -10.60 2.55 14.39
CA ALA A 127 -11.57 2.63 15.48
C ALA A 127 -11.97 4.09 15.79
N GLU A 128 -11.02 5.02 15.77
CA GLU A 128 -11.29 6.46 15.95
C GLU A 128 -12.15 7.04 14.83
N ARG A 129 -11.93 6.62 13.58
CA ARG A 129 -12.73 7.06 12.43
C ARG A 129 -14.18 6.59 12.52
N VAL A 130 -14.39 5.32 12.87
CA VAL A 130 -15.73 4.77 13.09
C VAL A 130 -16.44 5.52 14.22
N ALA A 131 -15.73 5.82 15.32
CA ALA A 131 -16.31 6.56 16.44
C ALA A 131 -16.66 8.02 16.10
N SER A 132 -15.94 8.65 15.17
CA SER A 132 -16.16 10.03 14.73
C SER A 132 -17.09 10.16 13.52
N GLY A 133 -17.42 9.06 12.83
CA GLY A 133 -18.19 9.06 11.58
C GLY A 133 -17.39 9.53 10.37
N THR A 134 -16.06 9.61 10.46
CA THR A 134 -15.20 10.05 9.35
C THR A 134 -15.22 9.04 8.18
N ASP A 135 -15.56 7.79 8.45
CA ASP A 135 -15.69 6.71 7.48
C ASP A 135 -16.86 6.89 6.50
N GLN A 136 -17.91 7.63 6.89
CA GLN A 136 -19.06 7.97 6.04
C GLN A 136 -18.68 8.89 4.87
N LEU A 137 -17.55 9.59 4.96
CA LEU A 137 -17.06 10.51 3.94
C LEU A 137 -16.98 9.88 2.55
N LEU A 138 -16.60 8.60 2.48
CA LEU A 138 -16.52 7.85 1.22
C LEU A 138 -17.89 7.56 0.62
N GLU A 139 -18.86 7.20 1.46
CA GLU A 139 -20.23 6.92 1.02
C GLU A 139 -20.88 8.20 0.48
N ASP A 140 -20.76 9.31 1.24
CA ASP A 140 -21.26 10.63 0.84
C ASP A 140 -20.71 11.05 -0.53
N MET A 141 -19.39 10.87 -0.75
CA MET A 141 -18.76 11.22 -2.03
C MET A 141 -19.30 10.39 -3.21
N VAL A 142 -19.57 9.10 -2.99
CA VAL A 142 -20.12 8.23 -4.03
C VAL A 142 -21.57 8.58 -4.30
N ASP A 143 -22.37 8.82 -3.26
CA ASP A 143 -23.77 9.21 -3.40
C ASP A 143 -23.91 10.54 -4.13
N ASP A 144 -23.10 11.55 -3.77
CA ASP A 144 -23.03 12.83 -4.49
C ASP A 144 -22.74 12.59 -5.99
N ARG A 145 -21.77 11.73 -6.30
CA ARG A 145 -21.40 11.43 -7.69
C ARG A 145 -22.48 10.66 -8.45
N LEU A 146 -23.12 9.69 -7.82
CA LEU A 146 -24.22 8.93 -8.43
C LEU A 146 -25.44 9.82 -8.69
N MET A 147 -25.71 10.79 -7.81
CA MET A 147 -26.75 11.80 -8.04
C MET A 147 -26.45 12.68 -9.24
N GLU A 148 -25.18 13.05 -9.48
CA GLU A 148 -24.76 13.82 -10.66
C GLU A 148 -24.89 13.04 -11.97
N VAL A 149 -24.47 11.77 -11.99
CA VAL A 149 -24.48 10.92 -13.21
C VAL A 149 -25.87 10.33 -13.49
N GLY A 150 -26.67 10.09 -12.46
CA GLY A 150 -28.03 9.58 -12.59
C GLY A 150 -28.07 8.15 -13.12
N ARG A 151 -28.86 7.90 -14.17
CA ARG A 151 -29.12 6.53 -14.68
C ARG A 151 -27.99 5.93 -15.52
N ASP A 152 -26.97 6.73 -15.84
CA ASP A 152 -25.85 6.30 -16.67
C ASP A 152 -24.68 5.74 -15.84
N SER A 153 -24.82 5.67 -14.50
CA SER A 153 -23.79 5.17 -13.60
C SER A 153 -23.46 3.71 -13.88
N ARG A 154 -22.17 3.39 -14.01
CA ARG A 154 -21.70 2.02 -14.19
C ARG A 154 -21.42 1.35 -12.85
N ASP A 155 -21.53 0.02 -12.85
CA ASP A 155 -21.09 -0.75 -11.71
C ASP A 155 -19.56 -0.67 -11.59
N PHE A 156 -19.05 -0.37 -10.39
CA PHE A 156 -17.62 -0.27 -10.16
C PHE A 156 -17.17 -0.85 -8.81
N LYS A 157 -15.87 -1.16 -8.76
CA LYS A 157 -15.19 -1.54 -7.53
C LYS A 157 -13.99 -0.64 -7.35
N LEU A 158 -13.69 -0.27 -6.10
CA LEU A 158 -12.50 0.50 -5.76
C LEU A 158 -11.85 -0.08 -4.51
N THR A 159 -10.56 -0.39 -4.61
CA THR A 159 -9.75 -0.86 -3.48
C THR A 159 -8.78 0.23 -3.07
N ILE A 160 -8.95 0.73 -1.85
CA ILE A 160 -8.09 1.74 -1.25
C ILE A 160 -7.13 1.04 -0.27
N ILE A 161 -5.84 1.25 -0.47
CA ILE A 161 -4.75 0.65 0.30
C ILE A 161 -4.07 1.75 1.11
N GLU A 162 -4.25 1.73 2.42
CA GLU A 162 -3.64 2.69 3.32
C GLU A 162 -2.27 2.19 3.81
N LEU A 163 -1.24 2.97 3.50
CA LEU A 163 0.15 2.67 3.84
C LEU A 163 0.75 3.79 4.73
N PRO A 164 1.73 3.45 5.58
CA PRO A 164 2.38 4.42 6.46
C PRO A 164 3.42 5.22 5.69
N LEU A 165 2.97 6.19 4.89
CA LEU A 165 3.80 7.02 4.01
C LEU A 165 3.99 8.44 4.59
N ASP A 166 5.17 9.02 4.38
CA ASP A 166 5.57 10.33 4.91
C ASP A 166 4.98 11.54 4.17
N GLU A 167 4.37 11.32 3.01
CA GLU A 167 3.60 12.35 2.29
C GLU A 167 2.10 12.18 2.47
N GLN A 168 1.37 13.30 2.47
CA GLN A 168 -0.10 13.31 2.42
C GLN A 168 -0.56 13.26 0.97
N ARG A 169 -0.40 12.08 0.36
CA ARG A 169 -0.64 11.85 -1.07
C ARG A 169 -1.39 10.55 -1.30
N ALA A 170 -2.09 10.49 -2.42
CA ALA A 170 -2.62 9.27 -3.00
C ALA A 170 -2.07 9.03 -4.41
N TRP A 171 -2.04 7.78 -4.83
CA TRP A 171 -1.61 7.32 -6.14
C TRP A 171 -2.69 6.40 -6.70
N TYR A 172 -3.26 6.79 -7.83
CA TYR A 172 -4.21 5.97 -8.55
C TYR A 172 -3.47 4.86 -9.31
N LEU A 173 -3.97 3.64 -9.15
CA LEU A 173 -3.52 2.42 -9.78
C LEU A 173 -4.67 1.90 -10.62
N GLU A 174 -4.57 2.12 -11.92
CA GLU A 174 -5.59 1.64 -12.85
C GLU A 174 -5.75 0.10 -12.77
N PRO A 175 -6.98 -0.42 -12.94
CA PRO A 175 -8.20 0.35 -13.15
C PRO A 175 -8.92 0.75 -11.85
N ASP A 176 -8.65 0.09 -10.72
CA ASP A 176 -9.58 0.05 -9.59
C ASP A 176 -8.91 0.15 -8.21
N LYS A 177 -7.66 0.63 -8.15
CA LYS A 177 -6.90 0.71 -6.90
C LYS A 177 -6.42 2.12 -6.62
N ILE A 178 -6.37 2.48 -5.34
CA ILE A 178 -5.69 3.67 -4.85
C ILE A 178 -4.75 3.23 -3.74
N ILE A 179 -3.50 3.67 -3.79
CA ILE A 179 -2.62 3.69 -2.61
C ILE A 179 -2.69 5.08 -2.02
N MET A 180 -2.77 5.20 -0.70
CA MET A 180 -2.67 6.50 -0.05
C MET A 180 -1.99 6.42 1.31
N SER A 181 -1.54 7.57 1.78
CA SER A 181 -1.08 7.68 3.17
C SER A 181 -2.24 7.51 4.14
N ARG A 182 -2.00 6.74 5.21
CA ARG A 182 -2.98 6.47 6.29
C ARG A 182 -3.48 7.70 7.03
N HIS A 183 -2.87 8.87 6.85
CA HIS A 183 -3.35 10.12 7.48
C HIS A 183 -4.27 10.92 6.57
N LEU A 184 -4.44 10.51 5.30
CA LEU A 184 -5.18 11.26 4.30
C LEU A 184 -6.68 11.35 4.62
N MET A 185 -7.30 10.26 5.10
CA MET A 185 -8.73 10.29 5.48
C MET A 185 -9.04 11.28 6.62
N GLY A 186 -8.07 11.59 7.48
CA GLY A 186 -8.23 12.60 8.52
C GLY A 186 -8.23 14.05 7.99
N GLN A 187 -8.09 14.23 6.68
CA GLN A 187 -8.06 15.52 6.00
C GLN A 187 -9.08 15.52 4.86
N PRO A 188 -10.37 15.79 5.16
CA PRO A 188 -11.45 15.58 4.20
C PRO A 188 -11.26 16.31 2.87
N ASP A 189 -10.80 17.56 2.88
CA ASP A 189 -10.60 18.35 1.65
C ASP A 189 -9.52 17.75 0.75
N LEU A 190 -8.40 17.34 1.35
CA LEU A 190 -7.28 16.76 0.62
C LEU A 190 -7.63 15.36 0.12
N PHE A 191 -8.28 14.55 0.95
CA PHE A 191 -8.81 13.25 0.57
C PHE A 191 -9.77 13.35 -0.63
N ARG A 192 -10.76 14.26 -0.55
CA ARG A 192 -11.71 14.53 -1.63
C ARG A 192 -10.99 14.88 -2.93
N SER A 193 -9.99 15.76 -2.87
CA SER A 193 -9.23 16.18 -4.05
C SER A 193 -8.51 15.05 -4.79
N TYR A 194 -8.16 13.96 -4.10
CA TYR A 194 -7.50 12.80 -4.70
C TYR A 194 -8.48 11.72 -5.16
N VAL A 195 -9.57 11.50 -4.43
CA VAL A 195 -10.53 10.41 -4.70
C VAL A 195 -11.59 10.82 -5.73
N GLN A 196 -12.02 12.08 -5.72
CA GLN A 196 -13.06 12.56 -6.64
C GLN A 196 -12.72 12.33 -8.12
N PRO A 197 -11.51 12.66 -8.63
CA PRO A 197 -11.16 12.38 -10.02
C PRO A 197 -11.17 10.88 -10.37
N VAL A 198 -10.90 10.00 -9.40
CA VAL A 198 -10.95 8.55 -9.61
C VAL A 198 -12.40 8.07 -9.72
N LEU A 199 -13.30 8.59 -8.87
CA LEU A 199 -14.72 8.30 -8.98
C LEU A 199 -15.30 8.80 -10.31
N GLU A 200 -14.84 9.94 -10.82
CA GLU A 200 -15.24 10.45 -12.15
C GLU A 200 -14.83 9.55 -13.31
N ILE A 201 -13.74 8.80 -13.18
CA ILE A 201 -13.27 7.84 -14.19
C ILE A 201 -14.06 6.53 -14.11
N LEU A 202 -14.46 6.13 -12.90
CA LEU A 202 -15.11 4.85 -12.62
C LEU A 202 -16.63 4.85 -12.82
N VAL A 203 -17.29 5.97 -12.51
CA VAL A 203 -18.75 6.17 -12.55
C VAL A 203 -19.19 6.89 -13.81
#